data_AF-A0AB72UFT0-F1
#
_entry.id   AF-A0AB72UFT0-F1
#
_cell.length_a   1.000
_cell.length_b   1.000
_cell.length_c   1.000
_cell.angle_alpha   90.00
_cell.angle_beta   90.00
_cell.angle_gamma   90.00
#
_symmetry.space_group_name_H-M   'P 1'
#
loop_
_entity.id
_entity.type
_entity.pdbx_description
1 polymer ?
#
loop_
_entity_poly.entity_id
_entity_poly.type
_entity_poly.pdbx_seq_one_letter_code
_entity_poly.pdbx_strand_id
1 'polypeptide(L)' 'MTDYNTRAMEARKGSPFLSTQQAAFYLSLSARTLEKMRFNGKGPRYRKHGRYVRYHIDDLDAWSEGREPGTHSDDGERA' A
#
# COMPACT_ATOMS: atom_id res chain seq x y z
N MET A 1 4.43 13.12 20.27
CA MET A 1 4.70 12.05 19.30
C MET A 1 3.44 11.95 18.44
N THR A 2 3.37 12.69 17.34
CA THR A 2 2.10 13.05 16.70
C THR A 2 1.48 11.88 15.96
N ASP A 3 0.32 11.47 16.44
CA ASP A 3 -0.47 10.33 16.00
C ASP A 3 -0.94 10.45 14.53
N TYR A 4 -0.04 10.10 13.61
CA TYR A 4 -0.37 9.91 12.19
C TYR A 4 -1.44 8.81 12.02
N ASN A 5 -1.48 7.86 12.95
CA ASN A 5 -2.45 6.78 13.03
C ASN A 5 -3.85 7.26 13.46
N THR A 6 -3.94 8.27 14.36
CA THR A 6 -5.21 8.82 14.85
C THR A 6 -5.89 9.69 13.81
N ARG A 7 -5.13 10.50 13.06
CA ARG A 7 -5.67 11.26 11.92
C ARG A 7 -6.19 10.36 10.79
N ALA A 8 -5.69 9.12 10.70
CA ALA A 8 -6.13 8.12 9.73
C ALA A 8 -7.45 7.43 10.15
N MET A 9 -7.72 7.25 11.45
CA MET A 9 -9.01 6.74 11.91
C MET A 9 -10.17 7.70 11.57
N GLU A 10 -9.96 9.01 11.60
CA GLU A 10 -10.98 10.00 11.23
C GLU A 10 -11.30 10.01 9.71
N ALA A 11 -10.35 9.58 8.86
CA ALA A 11 -10.56 9.50 7.41
C ALA A 11 -11.47 8.34 6.99
N ARG A 12 -11.73 7.37 7.86
CA ARG A 12 -12.73 6.30 7.64
C ARG A 12 -14.14 6.84 7.39
N LYS A 13 -14.42 8.11 7.71
CA LYS A 13 -15.73 8.73 7.46
C LYS A 13 -15.90 9.32 6.06
N GLY A 14 -14.92 9.23 5.15
CA GLY A 14 -15.15 9.72 3.78
C GLY A 14 -14.02 9.67 2.76
N SER A 15 -12.90 8.96 2.99
CA SER A 15 -11.82 8.94 2.00
C SER A 15 -11.07 7.59 1.92
N PRO A 16 -11.24 6.81 0.84
CA PRO A 16 -10.66 5.47 0.64
C PRO A 16 -9.16 5.48 0.29
N PHE A 17 -8.38 6.41 0.84
CA PHE A 17 -6.95 6.60 0.51
C PHE A 17 -6.02 6.19 1.65
N LEU A 18 -5.25 5.12 1.42
CA LEU A 18 -4.27 4.55 2.34
C LEU A 18 -2.85 5.08 2.06
N SER A 19 -2.01 5.20 3.09
CA SER A 19 -0.57 5.47 2.92
C SER A 19 0.20 4.21 2.49
N THR A 20 1.49 4.33 2.14
CA THR A 20 2.32 3.16 1.81
C THR A 20 2.32 2.10 2.90
N GLN A 21 2.43 2.49 4.17
CA GLN A 21 2.42 1.54 5.28
C GLN A 21 1.05 0.88 5.46
N GLN A 22 -0.03 1.64 5.29
CA GLN A 22 -1.39 1.08 5.39
C GLN A 22 -1.73 0.15 4.23
N ALA A 23 -1.32 0.50 3.00
CA ALA A 23 -1.47 -0.38 1.85
C ALA A 23 -0.66 -1.68 2.00
N ALA A 24 0.53 -1.58 2.61
CA ALA A 24 1.36 -2.73 2.94
C ALA A 24 0.62 -3.65 3.91
N PHE A 25 0.09 -3.08 4.99
CA PHE A 25 -0.71 -3.82 5.95
C PHE A 25 -1.98 -4.44 5.32
N TYR A 26 -2.68 -3.70 4.46
CA TYR A 26 -3.88 -4.18 3.77
C TYR A 26 -3.60 -5.41 2.89
N LEU A 27 -2.48 -5.44 2.19
CA LEU A 27 -2.05 -6.56 1.34
C LEU A 27 -1.25 -7.62 2.11
N SER A 28 -1.07 -7.46 3.42
CA SER A 28 -0.18 -8.28 4.25
C SER A 28 1.27 -8.36 3.72
N LEU A 29 1.75 -7.25 3.13
CA LEU A 29 3.10 -7.06 2.62
C LEU A 29 3.90 -6.10 3.49
N SER A 30 5.23 -6.13 3.35
CA SER A 30 6.12 -5.15 3.97
C SER A 30 6.13 -3.83 3.16
N ALA A 31 6.26 -2.69 3.85
CA ALA A 31 6.38 -1.38 3.19
C ALA A 31 7.55 -1.34 2.20
N ARG A 32 8.69 -1.95 2.55
CA ARG A 32 9.85 -2.14 1.66
C ARG A 32 9.50 -2.91 0.39
N THR A 33 8.64 -3.93 0.49
CA THR A 33 8.18 -4.70 -0.67
C THR A 33 7.35 -3.83 -1.60
N LEU A 34 6.46 -3.01 -1.04
CA LEU A 34 5.70 -2.02 -1.83
C LEU A 34 6.58 -0.95 -2.47
N GLU A 35 7.62 -0.49 -1.78
CA GLU A 35 8.61 0.44 -2.33
C GLU A 35 9.41 -0.19 -3.47
N LYS A 36 9.84 -1.45 -3.31
CA LYS A 36 10.49 -2.24 -4.37
C LYS A 36 9.55 -2.43 -5.57
N MET A 37 8.28 -2.77 -5.32
CA MET A 37 7.27 -2.91 -6.36
C MET A 37 7.01 -1.59 -7.10
N ARG A 38 7.04 -0.44 -6.41
CA ARG A 38 6.98 0.88 -7.05
C ARG A 38 8.17 1.11 -7.98
N PHE A 39 9.38 0.81 -7.53
CA PHE A 39 10.60 0.99 -8.31
C PHE A 39 10.59 0.10 -9.57
N ASN A 40 10.17 -1.15 -9.41
CA ASN A 40 10.06 -2.11 -10.50
C ASN A 40 8.84 -1.90 -11.42
N GLY A 41 7.95 -0.95 -11.10
CA GLY A 41 6.72 -0.70 -11.87
C GLY A 41 5.69 -1.84 -11.82
N LYS A 42 5.80 -2.75 -10.85
CA LYS A 42 4.93 -3.94 -10.70
C LYS A 42 3.94 -3.85 -9.53
N GLY A 43 3.88 -2.69 -8.86
CA GLY A 43 3.03 -2.47 -7.69
C GLY A 43 1.64 -1.95 -8.01
N PRO A 44 0.76 -1.89 -6.99
CA PRO A 44 -0.56 -1.33 -7.12
C PRO A 44 -0.52 0.14 -7.52
N ARG A 45 -1.59 0.59 -8.16
CA ARG A 45 -1.67 1.96 -8.67
C ARG A 45 -1.63 2.95 -7.50
N TYR A 46 -0.71 3.89 -7.58
CA TYR A 46 -0.55 4.92 -6.56
C TYR A 46 -0.92 6.30 -7.10
N ARG A 47 -1.45 7.14 -6.23
CA ARG A 47 -1.75 8.55 -6.50
C ARG A 47 -0.81 9.44 -5.69
N LYS A 48 -0.17 10.38 -6.38
CA LYS A 48 0.65 11.42 -5.73
C LYS A 48 -0.24 12.58 -5.32
N HIS A 49 -0.45 12.74 -4.02
CA HIS A 49 -1.05 13.92 -3.42
C HIS A 49 0.08 14.85 -2.95
N GLY A 50 0.66 15.60 -3.91
CA GLY A 50 1.85 16.42 -3.68
C GLY A 50 3.05 15.57 -3.26
N ARG A 51 3.58 15.81 -2.05
CA ARG A 51 4.69 15.02 -1.49
C ARG A 51 4.29 13.63 -1.00
N TYR A 52 2.99 13.37 -0.83
CA TYR A 52 2.51 12.12 -0.26
C TYR A 52 2.05 11.16 -1.34
N VAL A 53 2.46 9.91 -1.23
CA VAL A 53 1.95 8.85 -2.08
C VAL A 53 0.87 8.09 -1.34
N ARG A 54 -0.32 8.03 -1.93
CA ARG A 54 -1.47 7.28 -1.39
C ARG A 54 -1.97 6.24 -2.38
N TYR A 55 -2.57 5.20 -1.83
CA TYR A 55 -3.18 4.10 -2.55
C TYR A 55 -4.68 4.15 -2.32
N HIS A 56 -5.46 3.92 -3.37
CA HIS A 56 -6.89 3.72 -3.22
C HIS A 56 -7.16 2.25 -2.85
N ILE A 57 -8.13 1.98 -1.98
CA ILE A 57 -8.48 0.60 -1.61
C ILE A 57 -8.87 -0.21 -2.86
N ASP A 58 -9.72 0.35 -3.73
CA ASP A 58 -10.10 -0.27 -5.01
C ASP A 58 -8.90 -0.56 -5.94
N ASP A 59 -7.89 0.32 -5.98
CA ASP A 59 -6.68 0.08 -6.79
C ASP A 59 -5.81 -1.05 -6.17
N LEU A 60 -5.83 -1.21 -4.84
CA LEU A 60 -5.15 -2.32 -4.16
C LEU A 60 -5.88 -3.64 -4.39
N ASP A 61 -7.21 -3.60 -4.32
CA ASP A 61 -8.10 -4.75 -4.53
C ASP A 61 -7.99 -5.24 -5.98
N ALA A 62 -8.20 -4.34 -6.95
CA ALA A 62 -8.04 -4.64 -8.37
C ALA A 62 -6.61 -5.13 -8.73
N TRP A 63 -5.58 -4.63 -8.05
CA TRP A 63 -4.23 -5.15 -8.21
C TRP A 63 -4.07 -6.55 -7.61
N SER A 64 -4.70 -6.82 -6.48
CA SER A 64 -4.69 -8.15 -5.84
C SER A 64 -5.49 -9.18 -6.64
N GLU A 65 -6.66 -8.79 -7.17
CA GLU A 65 -7.53 -9.63 -7.98
C GLU A 65 -6.96 -9.89 -9.38
N GLY A 66 -6.37 -8.85 -10.01
CA GLY A 66 -5.75 -8.97 -11.33
C GLY A 66 -4.42 -9.72 -11.34
N ARG A 67 -3.86 -10.02 -10.16
CA ARG A 67 -2.67 -10.85 -10.02
C ARG A 67 -3.11 -12.31 -10.00
N GLU A 68 -2.97 -12.98 -11.13
CA GLU A 68 -2.98 -14.45 -11.14
C GLU A 68 -2.01 -14.94 -10.06
N PRO A 69 -2.34 -15.93 -9.21
CA PRO A 69 -1.51 -16.39 -8.10
C PRO A 69 -0.15 -17.01 -8.51
N GLY A 70 0.32 -16.78 -9.73
CA GLY A 70 1.67 -17.08 -10.19
C GLY A 70 2.64 -15.94 -9.87
N THR A 71 3.59 -16.23 -8.98
CA THR A 71 4.88 -15.53 -8.91
C THR A 71 4.89 -14.14 -8.25
N HIS A 72 5.13 -14.11 -6.94
CA HIS A 72 6.20 -13.26 -6.42
C HIS A 72 6.78 -13.92 -5.16
N SER A 73 7.98 -14.44 -5.32
CA SER A 73 8.76 -15.05 -4.25
C SER A 73 8.87 -14.15 -3.03
N ASP A 74 8.72 -14.80 -1.89
CA ASP A 74 9.46 -14.57 -0.66
C ASP A 74 10.80 -13.86 -0.90
N ASP A 75 11.02 -12.73 -0.20
CA ASP A 75 12.34 -12.25 0.19
C ASP A 75 12.19 -11.17 1.27
N GLY A 76 12.48 -11.53 2.52
CA GLY A 76 12.62 -10.55 3.60
C GLY A 76 12.38 -11.05 5.02
N GLU A 77 12.85 -12.25 5.36
CA GLU A 77 13.11 -12.62 6.74
C GLU A 77 14.13 -11.63 7.39
N ARG A 78 13.95 -11.38 8.71
CA ARG A 78 14.78 -10.69 9.74
C ARG A 78 14.79 -9.15 9.80
N ALA A 79 14.26 -8.61 10.90
CA ALA A 79 15.05 -8.14 12.06
C ALA A 79 14.13 -7.88 13.26
#